data_AF-A0A0R1UDZ7-F1
#
_entry.id   AF-A0A0R1UDZ7-F1
#
_cell.length_a   1.000
_cell.length_b   1.000
_cell.length_c   1.000
_cell.angle_alpha   90.00
_cell.angle_beta   90.00
_cell.angle_gamma   90.00
#
_symmetry.space_group_name_H-M   'P 1'
#
loop_
_entity.id
_entity.type
_entity.pdbx_description
1 polymer ?
#
loop_
_entity_poly.entity_id
_entity_poly.type
_entity_poly.pdbx_seq_one_letter_code
_entity_poly.pdbx_strand_id
1 'polypeptide(L)'
;MMRNYKGQRVFVVNRYKFGGVSYVDLKNEGTGELFESVPVSELNNDKKTEKVTKESVGKTVIFQNGDSKTELEEGSDEYKKFIKDNKLNPKFVANCLKGITKTHKGFKISYK
;
A
#
# COMPACT_ATOMS: atom_id res chain seq x y z
N MET A 1 13.67 -16.51 17.13
CA MET A 1 13.82 -17.12 15.78
C MET A 1 14.67 -16.17 14.95
N MET A 2 15.84 -16.61 14.47
CA MET A 2 16.80 -15.78 13.75
C MET A 2 16.41 -15.67 12.28
N ARG A 3 16.39 -14.46 11.72
CA ARG A 3 15.98 -14.16 10.34
C ARG A 3 17.03 -13.26 9.68
N ASN A 4 16.97 -13.16 8.35
CA ASN A 4 17.78 -12.23 7.58
C ASN A 4 16.86 -11.15 6.98
N TYR A 5 17.17 -9.88 7.20
CA TYR A 5 16.42 -8.76 6.65
C TYR A 5 17.40 -7.71 6.13
N LYS A 6 17.26 -7.32 4.86
CA LYS A 6 18.17 -6.41 4.16
C LYS A 6 19.66 -6.79 4.27
N GLY A 7 19.96 -8.09 4.33
CA GLY A 7 21.33 -8.60 4.45
C GLY A 7 21.89 -8.58 5.88
N GLN A 8 21.09 -8.21 6.87
CA GLN A 8 21.47 -8.16 8.28
C GLN A 8 20.80 -9.29 9.08
N ARG A 9 21.55 -9.83 10.05
CA ARG A 9 21.02 -10.80 11.01
C ARG A 9 20.13 -10.08 12.02
N VAL A 10 18.86 -10.50 12.06
CA VAL A 10 17.84 -9.88 12.90
C VAL A 10 17.08 -10.93 13.71
N PHE A 11 16.60 -10.51 14.88
CA PHE A 11 15.71 -11.28 15.73
C PHE A 11 14.31 -10.72 15.68
N VAL A 12 13.31 -11.60 15.62
CA VAL A 12 11.92 -11.19 15.86
C VAL A 12 11.74 -10.93 17.36
N VAL A 13 11.42 -9.68 17.71
CA VAL A 13 11.16 -9.22 19.08
C VAL A 13 9.67 -9.32 19.40
N ASN A 14 8.84 -8.92 18.46
CA ASN A 14 7.39 -8.91 18.64
C ASN A 14 6.69 -9.27 17.33
N ARG A 15 5.50 -9.83 17.43
CA ARG A 15 4.68 -10.23 16.28
C ARG A 15 3.23 -9.87 16.54
N TYR A 16 2.62 -9.17 15.60
CA TYR A 16 1.23 -8.77 15.72
C TYR A 16 0.53 -8.78 14.37
N LYS A 17 -0.79 -8.76 14.40
CA LYS A 17 -1.63 -8.79 13.21
C LYS A 17 -2.53 -7.57 13.21
N PHE A 18 -2.47 -6.79 12.15
CA PHE A 18 -3.26 -5.58 12.00
C PHE A 18 -3.90 -5.57 10.62
N GLY A 19 -5.22 -5.34 10.56
CA GLY A 19 -5.95 -5.28 9.27
C GLY A 19 -5.85 -6.55 8.41
N GLY A 20 -5.64 -7.73 9.00
CA GLY A 20 -5.48 -8.99 8.27
C GLY A 20 -4.04 -9.32 7.84
N VAL A 21 -3.10 -8.38 7.99
CA VAL A 21 -1.68 -8.54 7.65
C VAL A 21 -0.85 -8.80 8.91
N SER A 22 0.14 -9.68 8.81
CA SER A 22 1.05 -9.99 9.92
C SER A 22 2.32 -9.16 9.84
N TYR A 23 2.61 -8.48 10.93
CA TYR A 23 3.78 -7.64 11.13
C TYR A 23 4.65 -8.20 12.25
N VAL A 24 5.92 -7.83 12.21
CA VAL A 24 6.90 -8.16 13.23
C VAL A 24 7.82 -6.99 13.49
N ASP A 25 8.22 -6.86 14.74
CA ASP A 25 9.29 -5.95 15.12
C ASP A 25 10.58 -6.75 15.19
N LEU A 26 11.61 -6.25 14.51
CA LEU A 26 12.90 -6.90 14.37
C LEU A 26 13.97 -6.12 15.10
N LYS A 27 14.94 -6.82 15.68
CA LYS A 27 16.12 -6.21 16.28
C LYS A 27 17.37 -6.76 15.63
N ASN A 28 18.22 -5.87 15.14
CA ASN A 28 19.51 -6.22 14.58
C ASN A 28 20.44 -6.78 15.66
N GLU A 29 21.07 -7.92 15.38
CA GLU A 29 22.02 -8.55 16.30
C GLU A 29 23.32 -7.75 16.42
N GLY A 30 23.81 -7.17 15.31
CA GLY A 30 25.10 -6.50 15.26
C GLY A 30 25.06 -5.04 15.70
N THR A 31 24.02 -4.30 15.31
CA THR A 31 23.90 -2.86 15.61
C THR A 31 22.93 -2.55 16.75
N GLY A 32 22.06 -3.49 17.12
CA GLY A 32 20.99 -3.25 18.10
C GLY A 32 19.82 -2.42 17.57
N GLU A 33 19.84 -2.00 16.29
CA GLU A 33 18.77 -1.24 15.65
C GLU A 33 17.43 -1.99 15.67
N LEU A 34 16.35 -1.26 15.94
CA LEU A 34 14.99 -1.77 15.87
C LEU A 34 14.35 -1.43 14.52
N PHE A 35 13.73 -2.41 13.89
CA PHE A 35 12.86 -2.24 12.74
C PHE A 35 11.44 -2.62 13.13
N GLU A 36 10.59 -1.62 13.31
CA GLU A 36 9.22 -1.82 13.73
C GLU A 36 8.31 -2.07 12.52
N SER A 37 7.22 -2.80 12.75
CA SER A 37 6.15 -2.99 11.75
C SER A 37 6.61 -3.61 10.43
N VAL A 38 7.61 -4.49 10.46
CA VAL A 38 8.10 -5.17 9.24
C VAL A 38 7.11 -6.26 8.85
N PRO A 39 6.55 -6.25 7.64
CA PRO A 39 5.64 -7.30 7.20
C PRO A 39 6.38 -8.64 7.12
N VAL A 40 5.76 -9.69 7.64
CA VAL A 40 6.37 -11.04 7.68
C VAL A 40 6.73 -11.56 6.29
N SER A 41 6.07 -11.07 5.25
CA SER A 41 6.36 -11.37 3.84
C SER A 41 7.76 -10.94 3.39
N GLU A 42 8.37 -9.93 4.03
CA GLU A 42 9.71 -9.43 3.67
C GLU A 42 10.86 -10.16 4.38
N LEU A 43 10.57 -11.03 5.34
CA LEU A 43 11.57 -11.74 6.16
C LEU A 43 12.22 -12.96 5.51
N ASN A 44 11.79 -13.36 4.30
CA ASN A 44 12.09 -14.68 3.73
C ASN A 44 12.84 -14.65 2.40
N ASN A 45 13.33 -13.51 1.94
CA ASN A 45 13.88 -13.38 0.59
C ASN A 45 15.42 -13.33 0.59
N ASP A 46 16.06 -14.49 0.73
CA ASP A 46 17.46 -14.67 0.37
C ASP A 46 17.53 -14.84 -1.16
N LYS A 47 17.90 -13.74 -1.84
CA LYS A 47 18.37 -13.67 -3.23
C LYS A 47 17.51 -14.32 -4.33
N LYS A 48 16.55 -13.55 -4.87
CA LYS A 48 16.47 -13.29 -6.32
C LYS A 48 15.56 -12.10 -6.61
N THR A 49 16.16 -11.10 -7.20
CA THR A 49 15.58 -9.93 -7.85
C THR A 49 14.43 -10.35 -8.77
N GLU A 50 13.24 -9.78 -8.59
CA GLU A 50 12.45 -9.17 -9.67
C GLU A 50 11.24 -8.40 -9.11
N LYS A 51 11.35 -7.07 -9.20
CA LYS A 51 10.27 -6.07 -9.38
C LYS A 51 9.30 -5.90 -8.18
N VAL A 52 9.50 -4.85 -7.37
CA VAL A 52 8.74 -3.57 -7.45
C VAL A 52 7.25 -3.81 -7.18
N THR A 53 6.69 -3.32 -6.07
CA THR A 53 6.59 -1.90 -5.74
C THR A 53 7.09 -1.67 -4.32
N LYS A 54 8.25 -1.04 -4.11
CA LYS A 54 8.39 0.43 -4.04
C LYS A 54 7.23 1.05 -3.25
N GLU A 55 7.53 2.03 -2.41
CA GLU A 55 6.79 3.30 -2.46
C GLU A 55 6.22 3.47 -3.89
N SER A 56 4.97 3.12 -4.15
CA SER A 56 4.34 3.73 -5.29
C SER A 56 4.17 5.13 -4.80
N VAL A 57 5.15 5.98 -5.12
CA VAL A 57 5.00 7.43 -5.17
C VAL A 57 3.56 7.65 -5.59
N GLY A 58 2.77 8.02 -4.60
CA GLY A 58 1.36 7.75 -4.61
C GLY A 58 0.75 8.34 -5.87
N LYS A 59 0.31 7.49 -6.80
CA LYS A 59 -0.36 8.00 -7.98
C LYS A 59 -1.60 8.72 -7.48
N THR A 60 -1.57 10.04 -7.55
CA THR A 60 -2.66 10.87 -7.07
C THR A 60 -3.81 10.64 -8.03
N VAL A 61 -4.85 9.99 -7.55
CA VAL A 61 -6.10 9.82 -8.26
C VAL A 61 -6.95 11.05 -8.01
N ILE A 62 -7.31 11.68 -9.11
CA ILE A 62 -8.21 12.81 -9.14
C ILE A 62 -9.62 12.26 -9.32
N PHE A 63 -10.49 12.52 -8.34
CA PHE A 63 -11.92 12.34 -8.43
C PHE A 63 -12.57 13.70 -8.68
N GLN A 64 -13.08 13.93 -9.88
CA GLN A 64 -13.76 15.16 -10.24
C GLN A 64 -15.25 14.91 -10.40
N ASN A 65 -16.08 15.68 -9.69
CA ASN A 65 -17.54 15.65 -9.78
C ASN A 65 -18.04 17.09 -9.98
N GLY A 66 -18.34 17.45 -11.22
CA GLY A 66 -18.61 18.86 -11.59
C GLY A 66 -17.42 19.77 -11.29
N ASP A 67 -17.66 20.82 -10.50
CA ASP A 67 -16.64 21.77 -10.00
C ASP A 67 -15.83 21.24 -8.81
N SER A 68 -16.27 20.16 -8.16
CA SER A 68 -15.56 19.58 -7.03
C SER A 68 -14.48 18.63 -7.50
N LYS A 69 -13.24 18.84 -7.05
CA LYS A 69 -12.09 17.98 -7.33
C LYS A 69 -11.47 17.49 -6.02
N THR A 70 -11.29 16.19 -5.90
CA THR A 70 -10.67 15.56 -4.74
C THR A 70 -9.47 14.75 -5.22
N GLU A 71 -8.30 15.03 -4.65
CA GLU A 71 -7.04 14.38 -5.00
C GLU A 71 -6.67 13.43 -3.88
N LEU A 72 -6.63 12.13 -4.17
CA LEU A 72 -6.40 11.09 -3.18
C LEU A 72 -5.29 10.16 -3.66
N GLU A 73 -4.49 9.68 -2.73
CA GLU A 73 -3.41 8.78 -3.06
C GLU A 73 -3.93 7.35 -3.31
N GLU A 74 -3.64 6.78 -4.48
CA GLU A 74 -4.08 5.42 -4.83
C GLU A 74 -3.59 4.41 -3.78
N GLY A 75 -4.54 3.76 -3.10
CA GLY A 75 -4.24 2.75 -2.08
C GLY A 75 -4.19 3.27 -0.64
N SER A 76 -4.21 4.59 -0.43
CA SER A 76 -4.33 5.21 0.89
C SER A 76 -5.69 4.89 1.54
N ASP A 77 -5.75 4.94 2.87
CA ASP A 77 -6.97 4.76 3.64
C ASP A 77 -8.03 5.80 3.27
N GLU A 78 -7.63 7.02 2.95
CA GLU A 78 -8.54 8.08 2.49
C GLU A 78 -9.17 7.74 1.14
N TYR A 79 -8.40 7.17 0.21
CA TYR A 79 -8.90 6.68 -1.08
C TYR A 79 -9.93 5.55 -0.89
N LYS A 80 -9.63 4.57 -0.03
CA LYS A 80 -10.55 3.47 0.27
C LYS A 80 -11.82 3.97 0.95
N LYS A 81 -11.68 4.92 1.89
CA LYS A 81 -12.80 5.53 2.60
C LYS A 81 -13.68 6.34 1.64
N PHE A 82 -13.09 7.14 0.76
CA PHE A 82 -13.81 7.92 -0.24
C PHE A 82 -14.62 7.05 -1.21
N ILE A 83 -14.01 5.94 -1.68
CA ILE A 83 -14.71 4.96 -2.52
C ILE A 83 -15.89 4.34 -1.78
N LYS A 84 -15.71 4.00 -0.50
CA LYS A 84 -16.76 3.38 0.31
C LYS A 84 -17.91 4.37 0.62
N ASP A 85 -17.57 5.59 1.01
CA ASP A 85 -18.49 6.67 1.36
C ASP A 85 -19.37 7.06 0.17
N ASN A 86 -18.75 7.23 -1.01
CA ASN A 86 -19.44 7.52 -2.26
C ASN A 86 -20.05 6.27 -2.94
N LYS A 87 -19.99 5.10 -2.29
CA LYS A 87 -20.42 3.79 -2.84
C LYS A 87 -19.91 3.56 -4.27
N LEU A 88 -18.66 3.95 -4.54
CA LEU A 88 -17.96 3.68 -5.79
C LEU A 88 -17.51 2.22 -5.79
N ASN A 89 -17.57 1.57 -6.95
CA ASN A 89 -17.14 0.18 -7.06
C ASN A 89 -15.66 0.18 -7.45
N PRO A 90 -14.76 -0.42 -6.65
CA PRO A 90 -13.32 -0.38 -6.93
C PRO A 90 -12.96 -0.93 -8.30
N LYS A 91 -13.73 -1.91 -8.82
CA LYS A 91 -13.55 -2.42 -10.19
C LYS A 91 -13.85 -1.36 -11.27
N PHE A 92 -14.89 -0.56 -11.05
CA PHE A 92 -15.25 0.53 -11.97
C PHE A 92 -14.29 1.71 -11.86
N VAL A 93 -13.80 2.01 -10.66
CA VAL A 93 -12.76 3.02 -10.44
C VAL A 93 -11.50 2.63 -11.22
N ALA A 94 -11.08 1.36 -11.13
CA ALA A 94 -9.95 0.85 -11.92
C ALA A 94 -10.22 0.91 -13.44
N ASN A 95 -11.44 0.63 -13.89
CA ASN A 95 -11.79 0.78 -15.32
C ASN A 95 -11.78 2.24 -15.78
N CYS A 96 -12.17 3.20 -14.93
CA CYS A 96 -12.03 4.62 -15.22
C CYS A 96 -10.57 5.05 -15.32
N LEU A 97 -9.73 4.58 -14.40
CA LEU A 97 -8.29 4.84 -14.42
C LEU A 97 -7.60 4.23 -15.66
N LYS A 98 -8.14 3.13 -16.20
CA LYS A 98 -7.71 2.52 -17.46
C LYS A 98 -8.29 3.18 -18.71
N GLY A 99 -9.15 4.18 -18.58
CA GLY A 99 -9.82 4.86 -19.70
C GLY A 99 -10.91 4.02 -20.40
N ILE A 100 -11.28 2.86 -19.83
CA ILE A 100 -12.34 1.98 -20.36
C ILE A 100 -13.71 2.62 -20.17
N THR A 101 -13.90 3.27 -19.02
CA THR A 101 -15.13 4.01 -18.67
C THR A 101 -14.80 5.48 -18.42
N LYS A 102 -15.53 6.40 -19.05
CA LYS A 102 -15.24 7.85 -18.94
C LYS A 102 -15.60 8.42 -17.55
N THR A 103 -16.67 7.93 -16.94
CA THR A 103 -17.17 8.38 -15.63
C THR A 103 -17.81 7.21 -14.87
N HIS A 104 -17.79 7.28 -13.54
CA HIS A 104 -18.50 6.36 -12.66
C HIS A 104 -19.29 7.13 -11.62
N LYS A 105 -20.62 6.98 -11.60
CA LYS A 105 -21.53 7.72 -10.71
C LYS A 105 -21.34 9.25 -10.72
N GLY A 106 -21.07 9.83 -11.89
CA GLY A 106 -20.82 11.27 -12.02
C GLY A 106 -19.39 11.70 -11.69
N PHE A 107 -18.58 10.82 -11.10
CA PHE A 107 -17.16 11.07 -10.88
C PHE A 107 -16.35 10.74 -12.13
N LYS A 108 -15.61 11.72 -12.63
CA LYS A 108 -14.52 11.54 -13.57
C LYS A 108 -13.26 11.21 -12.77
N ILE A 109 -12.69 10.04 -13.02
CA ILE A 109 -11.57 9.50 -12.24
C ILE A 109 -10.39 9.41 -13.18
N SER A 110 -9.27 10.02 -12.80
CA SER A 110 -8.06 10.04 -13.63
C SER A 110 -6.82 10.11 -12.76
N TYR A 111 -5.70 9.59 -13.23
CA TYR A 111 -4.42 9.88 -12.61
C TYR A 111 -4.05 11.35 -12.87
N LYS A 112 -3.41 11.98 -11.88
CA LYS A 112 -2.75 13.27 -12.04
C LYS A 112 -1.60 13.19 -13.04
#